data_AF-A0A965BCZ9-F1
#
_entry.id   AF-A0A965BCZ9-F1
#
_cell.length_a   1.000
_cell.length_b   1.000
_cell.length_c   1.000
_cell.angle_alpha   90.00
_cell.angle_beta   90.00
_cell.angle_gamma   90.00
#
_symmetry.space_group_name_H-M   'P 1'
#
loop_
_entity.id
_entity.type
_entity.pdbx_description
1 polymer ?
#
loop_
_entity_poly.entity_id
_entity_poly.type
_entity_poly.pdbx_seq_one_letter_code
_entity_poly.pdbx_strand_id
1 'polypeptide(L)'
;MRVVAFAPALSANEEDAGGVSIKGFPMTSCYVSEFPSQVTVPVVVAVCALGGEDYDPVKVIIATSPEGERVGSLEFGWHWHDNPPT
;
A
#
# COMPACT_ATOMS: atom_id res chain seq x y z
N MET A 1 -3.27 -2.96 -16.46
CA MET A 1 -3.31 -2.22 -15.18
C MET A 1 -2.25 -1.11 -15.14
N ARG A 2 -2.52 0.03 -14.48
CA ARG A 2 -1.62 1.16 -14.23
C ARG A 2 -1.78 1.66 -12.79
N VAL A 3 -0.67 1.94 -12.10
CA VAL A 3 -0.68 2.60 -10.78
C VAL A 3 -0.92 4.10 -10.96
N VAL A 4 -1.94 4.63 -10.30
CA VAL A 4 -2.33 6.05 -10.31
C VAL A 4 -1.79 6.77 -9.08
N ALA A 5 -1.79 6.11 -7.92
CA ALA A 5 -1.19 6.63 -6.69
C ALA A 5 -0.58 5.52 -5.85
N PHE A 6 0.56 5.79 -5.24
CA PHE A 6 1.22 4.90 -4.29
C PHE A 6 1.99 5.73 -3.27
N ALA A 7 1.48 5.81 -2.04
CA ALA A 7 2.22 6.48 -0.97
C ALA A 7 1.74 6.03 0.43
N PRO A 8 2.61 6.14 1.44
CA PRO A 8 2.20 5.99 2.83
C PRO A 8 1.27 7.14 3.25
N ALA A 9 0.40 6.87 4.21
CA ALA A 9 -0.53 7.81 4.80
C ALA A 9 -0.49 7.73 6.33
N LEU A 10 -0.93 8.78 7.02
CA LEU A 10 -1.07 8.74 8.48
C LEU A 10 -2.17 7.78 8.92
N SER A 11 -3.28 7.75 8.18
CA SER A 11 -4.34 6.76 8.36
C SER A 11 -5.05 6.52 7.03
N ALA A 12 -5.49 5.28 6.82
CA ALA A 12 -6.39 4.90 5.73
C ALA A 12 -7.49 4.01 6.33
N ASN A 13 -8.75 4.41 6.17
CA ASN A 13 -9.91 3.66 6.66
C ASN A 13 -10.86 3.41 5.49
N GLU A 14 -11.27 2.17 5.31
CA GLU A 14 -12.36 1.81 4.40
C GLU A 14 -13.69 2.26 5.02
N GLU A 15 -14.53 2.89 4.22
CA GLU A 15 -15.87 3.33 4.61
C GLU A 15 -16.90 2.31 4.14
N ASP A 16 -18.00 2.14 4.89
CA ASP A 16 -19.06 1.15 4.59
C ASP A 16 -19.68 1.33 3.19
N ALA A 17 -19.62 2.55 2.65
CA ALA A 17 -20.09 2.85 1.29
C ALA A 17 -19.11 2.42 0.18
N GLY A 18 -18.01 1.73 0.51
CA GLY A 18 -16.96 1.29 -0.41
C GLY A 18 -15.92 2.38 -0.75
N GLY A 19 -15.94 3.48 -0.02
CA GLY A 19 -14.94 4.57 -0.13
C GLY A 19 -13.71 4.31 0.72
N VAL A 20 -12.65 5.10 0.52
CA VAL A 20 -11.47 5.08 1.40
C VAL A 20 -11.19 6.50 1.88
N SER A 21 -11.22 6.69 3.20
CA SER A 21 -10.88 7.95 3.86
C SER A 21 -9.40 7.96 4.24
N ILE A 22 -8.67 8.98 3.79
CA ILE A 22 -7.21 9.05 3.93
C ILE A 22 -6.82 10.35 4.62
N LYS A 23 -5.91 10.29 5.60
CA LYS A 23 -5.33 11.47 6.26
C LYS A 23 -3.82 11.45 6.19
N GLY A 24 -3.21 12.64 6.07
CA GLY A 24 -1.75 12.79 6.07
C GLY A 24 -1.06 12.10 4.89
N PHE A 25 -1.70 12.07 3.72
CA PHE A 25 -1.15 11.49 2.49
C PHE A 25 -0.58 12.59 1.58
N PRO A 26 0.66 12.44 1.06
CA PRO A 26 1.63 11.40 1.42
C PRO A 26 2.34 11.69 2.75
N MET A 27 2.70 10.64 3.49
CA MET A 27 3.57 10.75 4.65
C MET A 27 5.05 10.75 4.21
N THR A 28 5.81 11.76 4.63
CA THR A 28 7.27 11.82 4.37
C THR A 28 8.10 11.43 5.59
N SER A 29 7.52 11.47 6.79
CA SER A 29 8.17 11.08 8.05
C SER A 29 7.12 10.81 9.14
N CYS A 30 7.53 10.11 10.20
CA CYS A 30 6.74 9.96 11.42
C CYS A 30 7.62 10.30 12.63
N TYR A 31 7.00 10.85 13.68
CA TYR A 31 7.65 11.08 14.97
C TYR A 31 7.22 9.98 15.94
N VAL A 32 8.20 9.38 16.61
CA VAL A 32 7.99 8.41 17.68
C VAL A 32 8.68 8.92 18.93
N SER A 33 8.01 8.81 20.08
CA SER A 33 8.61 9.17 21.38
C SER A 33 9.61 8.12 21.87
N GLU A 34 9.43 6.87 21.46
CA GLU A 34 10.30 5.72 21.72
C GLU A 34 10.34 4.84 20.48
N PHE A 35 11.45 4.13 20.25
CA PHE A 35 11.55 3.24 19.10
C PHE A 35 10.63 2.02 19.29
N PRO A 36 9.62 1.84 18.43
CA PRO A 36 8.68 0.74 18.61
C PRO A 36 9.32 -0.58 18.15
N SER A 37 8.96 -1.68 18.81
CA SER A 37 9.32 -3.02 18.33
C SER A 37 8.63 -3.38 17.00
N GLN A 38 7.50 -2.73 16.71
CA GLN A 38 6.72 -2.90 15.49
C GLN A 38 6.12 -1.56 15.06
N VAL A 39 6.18 -1.26 13.76
CA VAL A 39 5.50 -0.10 13.17
C VAL A 39 4.46 -0.56 12.17
N THR A 40 3.27 0.05 12.21
CA THR A 40 2.24 -0.10 11.17
C THR A 40 2.23 1.16 10.34
N VAL A 41 2.49 1.02 9.03
CA VAL A 41 2.44 2.14 8.07
C VAL A 41 1.25 1.90 7.15
N PRO A 42 0.16 2.69 7.26
CA PRO A 42 -0.92 2.66 6.28
C PRO A 42 -0.37 3.06 4.91
N VAL A 43 -0.67 2.26 3.89
CA VAL A 43 -0.25 2.54 2.50
C VAL A 43 -1.48 2.52 1.62
N VAL A 44 -1.64 3.58 0.82
CA VAL A 44 -2.72 3.68 -0.16
C VAL A 44 -2.13 3.34 -1.53
N VAL A 45 -2.81 2.44 -2.23
CA VAL A 45 -2.50 2.07 -3.61
C VAL A 45 -3.77 2.29 -4.44
N ALA A 46 -3.72 3.22 -5.39
CA ALA A 46 -4.78 3.41 -6.36
C ALA A 46 -4.28 2.93 -7.72
N VAL A 47 -5.05 2.09 -8.37
CA VAL A 47 -4.73 1.54 -9.69
C VAL A 47 -5.96 1.62 -10.59
N CYS A 48 -5.72 1.72 -11.88
CA CYS A 48 -6.75 1.59 -12.90
C CYS A 48 -6.38 0.44 -13.85
N ALA A 49 -7.34 -0.40 -14.20
CA ALA A 49 -7.15 -1.49 -15.14
C ALA A 49 -8.27 -1.49 -16.19
N LEU A 50 -8.07 -2.18 -17.31
CA LEU A 50 -9.14 -2.37 -18.28
C LEU A 50 -10.10 -3.43 -17.72
N GLY A 51 -11.39 -3.29 -18.00
CA GLY A 51 -12.34 -4.38 -17.77
C GLY A 51 -12.21 -5.44 -18.87
N GLY A 52 -12.56 -6.67 -18.56
CA GLY A 52 -12.47 -7.84 -19.43
C GLY A 52 -11.23 -8.73 -19.19
N GLU A 53 -10.41 -8.47 -18.16
CA GLU A 53 -9.14 -9.16 -17.91
C GLU A 53 -8.90 -9.41 -16.42
N ASP A 54 -8.29 -10.56 -16.11
CA ASP A 54 -7.74 -10.84 -14.79
C ASP A 54 -6.39 -10.13 -14.61
N TYR A 55 -6.11 -9.69 -13.39
CA TYR A 55 -4.83 -9.06 -13.04
C TYR A 55 -4.22 -9.69 -11.79
N ASP A 56 -2.92 -9.99 -11.85
CA ASP A 56 -2.14 -10.51 -10.73
C ASP A 56 -1.12 -9.46 -10.23
N PRO A 57 -1.56 -8.36 -9.60
CA PRO A 57 -0.63 -7.35 -9.12
C PRO A 57 0.25 -7.88 -7.98
N VAL A 58 1.53 -7.51 -8.04
CA VAL A 58 2.51 -7.78 -7.00
C VAL A 58 3.01 -6.48 -6.40
N LYS A 59 2.98 -6.36 -5.07
CA LYS A 59 3.60 -5.27 -4.30
C LYS A 59 4.83 -5.81 -3.58
N VAL A 60 5.97 -5.19 -3.85
CA VAL A 60 7.22 -5.47 -3.14
C VAL A 60 7.55 -4.30 -2.23
N ILE A 61 7.78 -4.57 -0.94
CA ILE A 61 8.28 -3.60 0.03
C ILE A 61 9.71 -3.98 0.37
N ILE A 62 10.63 -3.05 0.22
CA ILE A 62 12.05 -3.22 0.54
C ILE A 62 12.40 -2.34 1.74
N ALA A 63 13.06 -2.90 2.74
CA ALA A 63 13.67 -2.14 3.81
C ALA A 63 15.16 -1.95 3.50
N THR A 64 15.63 -0.70 3.52
CA THR A 64 17.04 -0.35 3.30
C THR A 64 17.61 0.33 4.54
N SER A 65 18.87 0.05 4.86
CA SER A 65 19.63 0.81 5.86
C SER A 65 19.88 2.24 5.39
N PRO A 66 20.32 3.15 6.27
CA PRO A 66 20.74 4.50 5.89
C PRO A 66 21.87 4.53 4.85
N GLU A 67 22.71 3.50 4.81
CA GLU A 67 23.80 3.32 3.85
C GLU A 67 23.31 2.78 2.49
N GLY A 68 22.01 2.50 2.37
CA GLY A 68 21.37 1.97 1.16
C GLY A 68 21.40 0.44 1.04
N GLU A 69 21.87 -0.28 2.06
CA GLU A 69 21.89 -1.74 2.05
C GLU A 69 20.49 -2.32 2.25
N ARG A 70 20.07 -3.29 1.45
CA ARG A 70 18.79 -3.99 1.66
C ARG A 70 18.88 -4.89 2.89
N VAL A 71 18.12 -4.56 3.93
CA VAL A 71 18.07 -5.31 5.19
C VAL A 71 16.84 -6.22 5.30
N GLY A 72 15.89 -6.11 4.37
CA GLY A 72 14.73 -7.00 4.34
C GLY A 72 13.78 -6.73 3.17
N SER A 73 12.79 -7.61 3.00
CA SER A 73 11.72 -7.42 2.04
C SER A 73 10.47 -8.21 2.34
N LEU A 74 9.34 -7.70 1.85
CA LEU A 74 8.05 -8.35 1.85
C LEU A 74 7.48 -8.31 0.44
N GLU A 75 6.80 -9.38 0.04
CA GLU A 75 6.09 -9.48 -1.23
C GLU A 75 4.63 -9.84 -0.97
N PHE A 76 3.73 -9.12 -1.63
CA PHE A 76 2.29 -9.33 -1.54
C PHE A 76 1.74 -9.49 -2.95
N GLY A 77 1.08 -10.62 -3.21
CA GLY A 77 0.37 -10.86 -4.45
C GLY A 77 -1.13 -10.87 -4.19
N TRP A 78 -1.90 -10.34 -5.15
CA TRP A 78 -3.34 -10.51 -5.20
C TRP A 78 -3.72 -11.06 -6.56
N HIS A 79 -4.83 -11.79 -6.62
CA HIS A 79 -5.49 -12.14 -7.86
C HIS A 79 -6.78 -11.33 -7.95
N TRP A 80 -6.90 -10.50 -8.97
CA TRP A 80 -8.04 -9.63 -9.22
C TRP A 80 -8.81 -10.18 -10.40
N HIS A 81 -9.92 -10.84 -10.09
CA HIS A 81 -10.83 -11.35 -11.09
C HIS A 81 -11.43 -10.22 -11.91
N ASP A 82 -11.53 -10.44 -13.22
CA ASP A 82 -12.29 -9.59 -14.13
C ASP A 82 -13.75 -9.44 -13.67
N ASN A 83 -14.34 -10.58 -13.30
CA ASN A 83 -15.69 -10.66 -12.74
C ASN A 83 -15.55 -10.96 -11.25
N PRO A 84 -15.64 -9.95 -10.37
CA PRO A 84 -15.53 -10.18 -8.93
C PRO A 84 -16.61 -11.16 -8.47
N PRO A 85 -16.26 -12.16 -7.64
CA PRO A 85 -17.24 -13.10 -7.12
C PRO A 85 -18.33 -12.37 -6.32
N THR A 86 -19.58 -12.78 -6.54
CA THR A 86 -20.78 -12.28 -5.85
C THR A 86 -20.85 -12.73 -4.40
#